data_AF-A0A949BS69-F1
#
_entry.id   AF-A0A949BS69-F1
#
_cell.length_a   1.000
_cell.length_b   1.000
_cell.length_c   1.000
_cell.angle_alpha   90.00
_cell.angle_beta   90.00
_cell.angle_gamma   90.00
#
_symmetry.space_group_name_H-M   'P 1'
#
loop_
_entity.id
_entity.type
_entity.pdbx_description
1 polymer ?
#
loop_
_entity_poly.entity_id
_entity_poly.type
_entity_poly.pdbx_seq_one_letter_code
_entity_poly.pdbx_strand_id
1 'polypeptide(L)'
;MKCYIFLTLEGNTFQPKSESIEPDIENLQVIGFAKGRNSKEAFQQLLKESSYLIDTSFDEVFSYELSADYEKTKTFYHLSDLR
;
A
#
# COMPACT_ATOMS: atom_id res chain seq x y z
N MET A 1 2.39 9.13 -18.51
CA MET A 1 2.32 8.80 -17.06
C MET A 1 1.93 7.34 -16.93
N LYS A 2 2.58 6.63 -16.02
CA LYS A 2 2.36 5.22 -15.71
C LYS A 2 1.40 5.13 -14.52
N CYS A 3 0.64 4.03 -14.42
CA CYS A 3 -0.27 3.77 -13.32
C CYS A 3 0.36 2.75 -12.37
N TYR A 4 0.19 2.97 -11.07
CA TYR A 4 0.71 2.10 -10.03
C TYR A 4 -0.40 1.70 -9.07
N ILE A 5 -0.34 0.47 -8.56
CA ILE A 5 -1.09 0.00 -7.40
C ILE A 5 -0.15 -0.06 -6.20
N PHE A 6 -0.65 0.35 -5.04
CA PHE A 6 0.07 0.30 -3.76
C PHE A 6 -0.62 -0.67 -2.82
N LEU A 7 0.18 -1.51 -2.17
CA LEU A 7 -0.25 -2.65 -1.38
C LEU A 7 0.53 -2.70 -0.06
N THR A 8 -0.06 -3.27 0.98
CA THR A 8 0.66 -3.60 2.22
C THR A 8 0.34 -5.02 2.67
N LEU A 9 1.30 -5.68 3.32
CA LEU A 9 1.13 -6.98 3.98
C LEU A 9 0.75 -6.84 5.45
N GLU A 10 0.73 -5.63 6.02
CA GLU A 10 0.54 -5.39 7.45
C GLU A 10 -0.93 -5.40 7.89
N GLY A 11 -1.83 -5.90 7.03
CA GLY A 11 -3.26 -6.01 7.31
C GLY A 11 -3.62 -7.37 7.91
N ASN A 12 -4.66 -7.38 8.76
CA ASN A 12 -5.30 -8.61 9.24
C ASN A 12 -6.81 -8.51 8.99
N THR A 13 -7.47 -9.65 8.79
CA THR A 13 -8.92 -9.73 8.64
C THR A 13 -9.52 -10.54 9.78
N PHE A 14 -10.59 -10.00 10.38
CA PHE A 14 -11.43 -10.69 11.35
C PHE A 14 -12.78 -11.02 10.73
N GLN A 15 -13.30 -12.22 10.98
CA GLN A 15 -14.63 -12.60 10.56
C GLN A 15 -15.67 -11.67 11.21
N PRO A 16 -16.74 -11.26 10.50
CA PRO A 16 -17.79 -10.45 11.09
C PRO A 16 -18.35 -11.11 12.37
N LYS A 17 -18.40 -10.34 13.46
CA LYS A 17 -18.84 -10.78 14.79
C LYS A 17 -17.90 -11.78 15.49
N SER A 18 -16.65 -11.90 15.05
CA SER A 18 -15.63 -12.63 15.82
C SER A 18 -15.35 -11.89 17.14
N GLU A 19 -15.35 -12.64 18.25
CA GLU A 19 -14.88 -12.17 19.56
C GLU A 19 -13.43 -12.64 19.84
N SER A 20 -12.81 -13.32 18.87
CA SER A 20 -11.43 -13.78 18.98
C SER A 20 -10.46 -12.61 18.99
N ILE A 21 -9.46 -12.68 19.87
CA ILE A 21 -8.32 -11.75 19.86
C ILE A 21 -7.34 -12.07 18.72
N GLU A 22 -7.37 -13.30 18.21
CA GLU A 22 -6.52 -13.74 17.10
C GLU A 22 -7.24 -13.47 15.76
N PRO A 23 -6.54 -12.89 14.77
CA PRO A 23 -7.08 -12.66 13.45
C PRO A 23 -7.26 -13.98 12.68
N ASP A 24 -8.24 -14.00 11.78
CA ASP A 24 -8.52 -15.20 10.98
C ASP A 24 -7.46 -15.41 9.88
N ILE A 25 -7.04 -14.34 9.21
CA ILE A 25 -5.99 -14.37 8.17
C ILE A 25 -5.15 -13.09 8.15
N GLU A 26 -3.87 -13.26 7.77
CA GLU A 26 -3.02 -12.19 7.25
C GLU A 26 -3.60 -11.70 5.91
N ASN A 27 -3.64 -10.39 5.69
CA ASN A 27 -4.34 -9.78 4.57
C ASN A 27 -3.42 -8.89 3.73
N LEU A 28 -3.42 -9.14 2.43
CA LEU A 28 -2.84 -8.22 1.45
C LEU A 28 -3.87 -7.13 1.13
N GLN A 29 -3.60 -5.91 1.58
CA GLN A 29 -4.53 -4.79 1.43
C GLN A 29 -4.10 -3.83 0.33
N VAL A 30 -5.08 -3.33 -0.43
CA VAL A 30 -4.87 -2.24 -1.40
C VAL A 30 -4.92 -0.92 -0.65
N ILE A 31 -3.79 -0.21 -0.69
CA ILE A 31 -3.66 1.14 -0.13
C ILE A 31 -4.25 2.18 -1.08
N GLY A 32 -4.04 2.00 -2.38
CA GLY A 32 -4.60 2.88 -3.40
C GLY A 32 -3.90 2.78 -4.74
N PHE A 33 -4.26 3.70 -5.62
CA PHE A 33 -3.74 3.80 -6.97
C PHE A 33 -3.26 5.23 -7.22
N ALA A 34 -2.14 5.38 -7.92
CA ALA A 34 -1.65 6.69 -8.30
C ALA A 34 -0.89 6.63 -9.63
N LYS A 35 -0.67 7.81 -10.23
CA LYS A 35 0.04 7.95 -11.50
C LYS A 35 1.33 8.75 -11.32
N GLY A 36 2.36 8.40 -12.08
CA GLY A 36 3.64 9.10 -12.06
C GLY A 36 4.51 8.74 -13.26
N ARG A 37 5.65 9.40 -13.45
CA ARG A 37 6.68 8.99 -14.41
C ARG A 37 7.46 7.77 -13.93
N ASN A 38 7.51 7.58 -12.61
CA ASN A 38 8.07 6.42 -11.93
C ASN A 38 7.27 6.14 -10.64
N SER A 39 7.57 5.02 -9.98
CA SER A 39 6.89 4.58 -8.75
C SER A 39 7.01 5.61 -7.62
N LYS A 40 8.16 6.27 -7.48
CA LYS A 40 8.40 7.30 -6.45
C LYS A 40 7.50 8.52 -6.63
N GLU A 41 7.37 9.04 -7.85
CA GLU A 41 6.46 10.16 -8.15
C GLU A 41 5.00 9.76 -7.90
N ALA A 42 4.61 8.54 -8.29
CA ALA A 42 3.27 8.02 -8.02
C ALA A 42 3.00 7.88 -6.51
N PHE A 43 3.99 7.45 -5.72
CA PHE A 43 3.87 7.35 -4.26
C PHE A 43 3.67 8.73 -3.61
N GLN A 44 4.43 9.73 -4.05
CA GLN A 44 4.24 11.11 -3.59
C GLN A 44 2.87 11.68 -3.96
N GLN A 45 2.33 11.31 -5.12
CA GLN A 45 0.96 11.66 -5.52
C GLN A 45 -0.07 10.99 -4.60
N LEU A 46 0.09 9.70 -4.32
CA LEU A 46 -0.77 8.95 -3.40
C LEU A 46 -0.84 9.62 -2.01
N LEU A 47 0.31 10.00 -1.44
CA LEU A 47 0.37 10.64 -0.12
C LEU A 47 -0.31 12.01 -0.08
N LYS A 48 -0.33 12.75 -1.20
CA LYS A 48 -1.03 14.04 -1.29
C LYS A 48 -2.54 13.85 -1.34
N GLU A 49 -3.01 12.80 -2.01
CA GLU A 49 -4.45 12.50 -2.16
C GLU A 49 -5.00 11.77 -0.92
N SER A 50 -4.16 10.99 -0.24
CA SER A 50 -4.50 10.17 0.91
C SER A 50 -3.58 10.47 2.10
N SER A 51 -3.62 11.71 2.60
CA SER A 51 -2.75 12.15 3.71
C SER A 51 -2.93 11.31 5.00
N TYR A 52 -4.11 10.71 5.19
CA TYR A 52 -4.42 9.82 6.32
C TYR A 52 -3.49 8.61 6.39
N LEU A 53 -2.80 8.23 5.31
CA LEU A 53 -1.87 7.10 5.30
C LEU A 53 -0.73 7.29 6.30
N ILE A 54 -0.29 8.53 6.52
CA ILE A 54 0.77 8.86 7.48
C ILE A 54 0.31 8.60 8.92
N ASP A 55 -0.99 8.74 9.18
CA ASP A 55 -1.61 8.53 10.49
C ASP A 55 -1.96 7.06 10.77
N THR A 56 -1.88 6.19 9.77
CA THR A 56 -2.11 4.74 9.96
C THR A 56 -0.98 4.11 10.77
N SER A 57 -1.19 2.90 11.29
CA SER A 57 -0.13 2.12 11.93
C SER A 57 0.77 1.37 10.94
N PHE A 58 0.48 1.41 9.64
CA PHE A 58 1.28 0.73 8.63
C PHE A 58 2.67 1.37 8.53
N ASP A 59 3.68 0.55 8.26
CA ASP A 59 5.05 1.01 7.96
C ASP A 59 5.42 0.76 6.50
N GLU A 60 5.33 -0.47 6.02
CA GLU A 60 5.74 -0.88 4.69
C GLU A 60 4.57 -0.88 3.69
N VAL A 61 4.78 -0.17 2.59
CA VAL A 61 3.92 -0.18 1.41
C VAL A 61 4.78 -0.52 0.20
N PHE A 62 4.34 -1.43 -0.64
CA PHE A 62 5.00 -1.73 -1.90
C PHE A 62 4.09 -1.48 -3.09
N SER A 63 4.71 -1.27 -4.25
CA SER A 63 4.01 -0.90 -5.47
C SER A 63 4.37 -1.80 -6.63
N TYR A 64 3.44 -1.87 -7.58
CA TYR A 64 3.66 -2.42 -8.91
C TYR A 64 3.18 -1.43 -9.97
N GLU A 65 3.92 -1.31 -11.06
CA GLU A 65 3.42 -0.65 -12.28
C GLU A 65 2.37 -1.55 -12.93
N LEU A 66 1.20 -1.01 -13.24
CA LEU A 66 0.13 -1.71 -13.94
C LEU A 66 0.51 -1.88 -15.42
N SER A 67 1.33 -2.89 -15.69
CA SER A 67 1.93 -3.18 -16.99
C SER A 67 2.18 -4.69 -17.16
N ALA A 68 2.48 -5.13 -18.38
CA ALA A 68 2.76 -6.54 -18.66
C ALA A 68 4.00 -7.06 -17.92
N ASP A 69 5.00 -6.22 -17.68
CA ASP A 69 6.25 -6.55 -16.99
C ASP A 69 6.22 -6.19 -15.49
N TYR A 70 5.03 -6.13 -14.86
CA TYR A 70 4.86 -5.59 -13.50
C TYR A 70 5.78 -6.27 -12.47
N GLU A 71 6.08 -7.56 -12.61
CA GLU A 71 6.92 -8.32 -11.68
C GLU A 71 8.29 -7.66 -11.43
N LYS A 72 8.85 -7.00 -12.46
CA LYS A 72 10.16 -6.31 -12.41
C LYS A 72 10.08 -4.92 -11.78
N THR A 73 8.88 -4.44 -11.47
CA THR A 73 8.63 -3.05 -11.06
C THR A 73 8.37 -2.90 -9.55
N LYS A 74 8.46 -4.01 -8.79
CA LYS A 74 8.23 -4.00 -7.36
C LYS A 74 9.14 -2.99 -6.67
N THR A 75 8.56 -2.04 -5.96
CA THR A 75 9.29 -1.03 -5.18
C THR A 75 8.66 -0.91 -3.80
N PHE A 76 9.47 -0.89 -2.75
CA PHE A 76 9.05 -0.72 -1.36
C PHE A 76 9.22 0.73 -0.89
N TYR A 77 8.39 1.13 0.05
CA TYR A 77 8.36 2.44 0.69
C TYR A 77 8.04 2.25 2.18
N HIS A 78 8.71 3.02 3.03
CA HIS A 78 8.44 3.06 4.47
C HIS A 78 7.72 4.38 4.81
N LEU A 79 6.59 4.28 5.50
CA LEU A 79 5.80 5.41 5.96
C LEU A 79 6.43 6.05 7.20
N SER A 80 7.20 5.31 8.00
CA SER A 80 7.96 5.86 9.12
C SER A 80 8.97 6.93 8.71
N ASP A 81 9.55 6.86 7.51
CA ASP A 81 10.45 7.88 6.96
C ASP A 81 9.77 9.26 6.75
N LEU A 82 8.44 9.31 6.84
CA LEU A 82 7.62 10.49 6.58
C LEU A 82 7.03 11.12 7.85
N ARG A 83 7.22 10.47 9.01
CA ARG A 83 6.68 10.91 10.32
C ARG A 83 7.64 11.79 11.09
#